data_AF-A0A9N9EF27-F1
#
_entry.id   AF-A0A9N9EF27-F1
#
_cell.length_a   1.000
_cell.length_b   1.000
_cell.length_c   1.000
_cell.angle_alpha   90.00
_cell.angle_beta   90.00
_cell.angle_gamma   90.00
#
_symmetry.space_group_name_H-M   'P 1'
#
loop_
_entity.id
_entity.type
_entity.pdbx_description
1 polymer ?
#
loop_
_entity_poly.entity_id
_entity_poly.type
_entity_poly.pdbx_seq_one_letter_code
_entity_poly.pdbx_strand_id
1 'polypeptide(L)'
;MSSSVPIGIPILPVKGVDPNLRAQTNSDIVANRAAIRMANIQAAESLKAELKGHKRKADEVEEEEKMMETSNEAETPNEAETPNETEAQDELTDSIRLWESGYKERYYKAKFGVEMSDVEFRKQLVKSYIEGLCWVLRYYFQASIPITKICGVPSWKWYYPYHYAPFASDFVNIKDINISFELGQPFKPFEQLMGVLPAASKVHLPEPLGNLMISEESEIRDFYPEDFEIDLNGKKFAWQGVAILPFIDETRLLAALESVYPYLTEEEKIRNSTGNDVLCFGYQHKLYEELCLLYGKRKIEEPVPLNPKLSDKLIGFVSKDPNFIPGSTLHSPLPGRDEPDIVNNKSLSVIYHLPPRNEAQKSILLKNVKLSS
;
A
#
# COMPACT_ATOMS: atom_id res chain seq x y z
N MET A 1 -10.85 44.91 24.48
CA MET A 1 -11.75 44.39 25.55
C MET A 1 -11.26 43.01 25.91
N SER A 2 -11.11 42.79 27.22
CA SER A 2 -10.59 41.58 27.85
C SER A 2 -11.60 40.43 27.78
N SER A 3 -11.15 39.20 27.48
CA SER A 3 -11.69 38.00 28.12
C SER A 3 -10.63 36.89 28.18
N SER A 4 -10.15 36.70 29.40
CA SER A 4 -9.32 35.64 29.97
C SER A 4 -9.50 34.22 29.43
N VAL A 5 -8.38 33.57 29.13
CA VAL A 5 -8.20 32.11 29.09
C VAL A 5 -8.01 31.59 30.53
N PRO A 6 -8.66 30.49 30.96
CA PRO A 6 -8.33 29.85 32.23
C PRO A 6 -6.99 29.11 32.18
N ILE A 7 -6.16 29.33 33.19
CA ILE A 7 -4.87 28.66 33.44
C ILE A 7 -5.04 27.62 34.56
N GLY A 8 -4.42 26.45 34.37
CA GLY A 8 -4.20 25.38 35.38
C GLY A 8 -4.52 24.01 34.77
N ILE A 9 -3.58 23.09 34.55
CA ILE A 9 -2.70 22.43 35.53
C ILE A 9 -1.28 22.22 34.95
N PRO A 10 -0.20 22.37 35.74
CA PRO A 10 1.17 22.15 35.29
C PRO A 10 1.51 20.64 35.31
N ILE A 11 1.98 20.09 34.19
CA ILE A 11 2.61 18.77 34.17
C ILE A 11 3.97 18.91 33.47
N LEU A 12 5.00 18.53 34.22
CA LEU A 12 6.42 18.72 33.92
C LEU A 12 6.84 18.05 32.59
N PRO A 13 7.85 18.61 31.90
CA PRO A 13 8.34 18.08 30.63
C PRO A 13 8.99 16.70 30.79
N VAL A 14 8.55 15.72 30.01
CA VAL A 14 9.28 14.46 29.81
C VAL A 14 10.54 14.77 29.02
N LYS A 15 11.72 14.49 29.60
CA LYS A 15 13.00 14.67 28.90
C LYS A 15 13.02 13.80 27.63
N GLY A 16 13.05 14.44 26.47
CA GLY A 16 13.38 13.82 25.19
C GLY A 16 12.25 13.71 24.16
N VAL A 17 11.04 14.21 24.42
CA VAL A 17 9.94 14.25 23.43
C VAL A 17 9.49 15.69 23.22
N ASP A 18 9.57 16.16 21.97
CA ASP A 18 9.05 17.47 21.56
C ASP A 18 7.51 17.48 21.73
N PRO A 19 6.94 18.36 22.57
CA PRO A 19 5.50 18.46 22.79
C PRO A 19 4.70 18.76 21.52
N ASN A 20 5.34 19.28 20.47
CA ASN A 20 4.68 19.63 19.22
C ASN A 20 4.37 18.44 18.30
N LEU A 21 4.76 17.20 18.64
CA LEU A 21 4.46 16.02 17.82
C LEU A 21 3.08 15.40 18.10
N ARG A 22 2.45 15.72 19.24
CA ARG A 22 1.24 15.04 19.72
C ARG A 22 -0.08 15.64 19.18
N ALA A 23 0.00 16.72 18.42
CA ALA A 23 -1.16 17.42 17.86
C ALA A 23 -0.86 17.95 16.45
N GLN A 24 -0.24 17.11 15.60
CA GLN A 24 0.06 17.51 14.23
C GLN A 24 -1.10 17.13 13.31
N THR A 25 -1.70 18.17 12.72
CA THR A 25 -2.66 18.03 11.63
C THR A 25 -2.00 17.36 10.42
N ASN A 26 -2.78 16.84 9.48
CA ASN A 26 -2.23 16.31 8.23
C ASN A 26 -1.32 17.32 7.48
N SER A 27 -1.58 18.62 7.62
CA SER A 27 -0.71 19.69 7.13
C SER A 27 0.68 19.67 7.80
N ASP A 28 0.72 19.52 9.13
CA ASP A 28 1.95 19.52 9.91
C ASP A 28 2.80 18.26 9.67
N ILE A 29 2.16 17.10 9.49
CA ILE A 29 2.84 15.82 9.19
C ILE A 29 3.47 15.86 7.79
N VAL A 30 2.77 16.44 6.81
CA VAL A 30 3.27 16.60 5.44
C VAL A 30 4.41 17.62 5.39
N ALA A 31 4.28 18.75 6.09
CA ALA A 31 5.33 19.76 6.19
C ALA A 31 6.59 19.24 6.91
N ASN A 32 6.42 18.40 7.94
CA ASN A 32 7.53 17.87 8.75
C ASN A 32 8.02 16.48 8.33
N ARG A 33 7.60 15.97 7.17
CA ARG A 33 7.89 14.61 6.69
C ARG A 33 9.39 14.25 6.73
N ALA A 34 10.26 15.22 6.43
CA ALA A 34 11.72 15.03 6.49
C ALA A 34 12.25 14.91 7.92
N ALA A 35 11.75 15.75 8.84
CA ALA A 35 12.14 15.73 10.25
C ALA A 35 11.65 14.45 10.94
N ILE A 36 10.40 14.04 10.69
CA ILE A 36 9.82 12.78 11.19
C ILE A 36 10.61 11.57 10.67
N ARG A 37 10.99 11.59 9.38
CA ARG A 37 11.83 10.52 8.80
C ARG A 37 13.20 10.44 9.47
N MET A 38 13.85 11.57 9.72
CA MET A 38 15.15 11.63 10.39
C MET A 38 15.06 11.17 11.85
N ALA A 39 14.01 11.57 12.58
CA ALA A 39 13.75 11.12 13.94
C ALA A 39 13.52 9.59 13.99
N ASN A 40 12.79 9.04 13.02
CA ASN A 40 12.58 7.59 12.90
C ASN A 40 13.87 6.82 12.58
N ILE A 41 14.75 7.38 11.74
CA ILE A 41 16.07 6.80 11.45
C ILE A 41 16.94 6.80 12.71
N GLN A 42 16.98 7.91 13.45
CA GLN A 42 17.74 8.01 14.70
C GLN A 42 17.21 7.07 15.78
N ALA A 43 15.88 6.95 15.92
CA ALA A 43 15.26 6.01 16.84
C ALA A 43 15.57 4.55 16.48
N ALA A 44 15.60 4.22 15.18
CA ALA A 44 15.98 2.89 14.71
C ALA A 44 17.46 2.58 14.96
N GLU A 45 18.35 3.56 14.82
CA GLU A 45 19.78 3.42 15.14
C GLU A 45 20.03 3.22 16.64
N SER A 46 19.31 3.97 17.49
CA SER A 46 19.33 3.79 18.95
C SER A 46 18.91 2.38 19.38
N LEU A 47 17.79 1.88 18.84
CA LEU A 47 17.30 0.52 19.11
C LEU A 47 18.28 -0.56 18.62
N LYS A 48 18.94 -0.32 17.47
CA LYS A 48 19.96 -1.21 16.92
C LYS A 48 21.23 -1.25 17.80
N ALA A 49 21.56 -0.15 18.46
CA ALA A 49 22.65 -0.08 19.42
C ALA A 49 22.31 -0.82 20.73
N GLU A 50 21.10 -0.68 21.26
CA GLU A 50 20.63 -1.40 22.46
C GLU A 50 20.57 -2.92 22.25
N LEU A 51 20.11 -3.37 21.08
CA LEU A 51 20.07 -4.80 20.72
C LEU A 51 21.47 -5.40 20.54
N LYS A 52 22.47 -4.61 20.14
CA LYS A 52 23.88 -5.03 20.11
C LYS A 52 24.50 -5.10 21.51
N GLY A 53 24.04 -4.27 22.45
CA GLY A 53 24.44 -4.33 23.86
C GLY A 53 23.95 -5.58 24.58
N HIS A 54 22.74 -6.05 24.27
CA HIS A 54 22.15 -7.25 24.88
C HIS A 54 22.75 -8.57 24.37
N LYS A 55 23.29 -8.61 23.15
CA LYS A 55 23.96 -9.81 22.62
C LYS A 55 25.26 -10.19 23.34
N ARG A 56 25.86 -9.29 24.12
CA ARG A 56 27.08 -9.59 24.89
C ARG A 56 26.82 -10.22 26.27
N LYS A 57 25.59 -10.20 26.77
CA LYS A 57 25.23 -10.75 28.10
C LYS A 57 24.52 -12.11 28.06
N ALA A 58 24.17 -12.61 26.87
CA ALA A 58 23.44 -13.87 26.72
C ALA A 58 24.35 -15.11 26.57
N ASP A 59 25.66 -14.93 26.34
CA ASP A 59 26.60 -16.04 26.09
C ASP A 59 27.41 -16.47 27.34
N GLU A 60 27.13 -15.94 28.54
CA GLU A 60 27.90 -16.25 29.78
C GLU A 60 27.04 -16.63 31.00
N VAL A 61 25.79 -17.06 30.83
CA VAL A 61 24.94 -17.53 31.96
C VAL A 61 24.25 -18.85 31.63
N GLU A 62 25.05 -19.89 31.36
CA GLU A 62 24.62 -21.29 31.45
C GLU A 62 25.69 -22.09 32.20
N GLU A 63 26.04 -21.68 33.42
CA GLU A 63 26.74 -22.52 34.39
C GLU A 63 26.79 -21.77 35.73
N GLU A 64 25.75 -21.90 36.56
CA GLU A 64 25.81 -21.79 38.04
C GLU A 64 24.39 -21.83 38.65
N GLU A 65 23.65 -22.92 38.41
CA GLU A 65 22.57 -23.35 39.32
C GLU A 65 23.04 -24.59 40.09
N LYS A 66 23.78 -24.36 41.19
CA LYS A 66 23.88 -25.24 42.35
C LYS A 66 24.81 -24.63 43.39
N MET A 67 24.25 -24.15 44.51
CA MET A 67 24.68 -24.41 45.90
C MET A 67 24.22 -23.29 46.86
N MET A 68 23.82 -23.74 48.05
CA MET A 68 23.69 -23.01 49.32
C MET A 68 22.38 -22.26 49.64
N GLU A 69 21.48 -23.04 50.25
CA GLU A 69 20.73 -22.62 51.44
C GLU A 69 21.66 -22.19 52.60
N THR A 70 21.08 -21.37 53.49
CA THR A 70 21.45 -21.04 54.89
C THR A 70 22.45 -19.90 55.17
N SER A 71 21.96 -18.78 55.73
CA SER A 71 22.08 -18.39 57.16
C SER A 71 22.11 -16.87 57.44
N ASN A 72 21.15 -16.45 58.29
CA ASN A 72 21.12 -15.45 59.37
C ASN A 72 21.59 -13.97 59.25
N GLU A 73 20.61 -13.10 59.52
CA GLU A 73 20.54 -11.97 60.49
C GLU A 73 21.80 -11.14 60.84
N ALA A 74 21.70 -9.81 60.61
CA ALA A 74 22.10 -8.76 61.56
C ALA A 74 21.39 -7.43 61.26
N GLU A 75 21.12 -6.67 62.33
CA GLU A 75 20.21 -5.53 62.48
C GLU A 75 20.69 -4.16 61.92
N THR A 76 19.74 -3.21 61.91
CA THR A 76 19.61 -1.81 61.40
C THR A 76 20.47 -0.74 62.14
N PRO A 77 20.31 0.61 61.96
CA PRO A 77 19.58 1.43 60.96
C PRO A 77 20.39 2.61 60.37
N ASN A 78 19.93 3.21 59.27
CA ASN A 78 19.79 4.68 59.25
C ASN A 78 18.81 5.19 58.20
N GLU A 79 17.93 6.06 58.67
CA GLU A 79 16.81 6.70 58.00
C GLU A 79 17.25 7.69 56.92
N ALA A 80 16.56 7.64 55.78
CA ALA A 80 16.09 8.83 55.09
C ALA A 80 14.87 8.43 54.26
N GLU A 81 13.69 8.60 54.85
CA GLU A 81 12.42 8.48 54.16
C GLU A 81 12.30 9.57 53.09
N THR A 82 12.09 9.15 51.84
CA THR A 82 11.33 9.93 50.87
C THR A 82 10.21 9.04 50.35
N PRO A 83 8.95 9.52 50.26
CA PRO A 83 7.80 8.66 50.10
C PRO A 83 7.84 7.92 48.76
N ASN A 84 7.64 6.61 48.82
CA ASN A 84 7.21 5.81 47.67
C ASN A 84 5.87 6.38 47.18
N GLU A 85 5.92 7.22 46.16
CA GLU A 85 4.78 7.44 45.28
C GLU A 85 4.69 6.23 44.35
N THR A 86 3.85 5.31 44.80
CA THR A 86 3.20 4.24 44.04
C THR A 86 2.92 4.64 42.60
N GLU A 87 3.46 3.86 41.67
CA GLU A 87 2.73 3.27 40.54
C GLU A 87 1.57 4.10 39.98
N ALA A 88 1.90 5.07 39.13
CA ALA A 88 0.97 5.58 38.12
C ALA A 88 1.75 5.82 36.82
N GLN A 89 2.33 4.73 36.29
CA GLN A 89 2.62 4.68 34.87
C GLN A 89 1.25 4.63 34.18
N ASP A 90 0.91 5.69 33.44
CA ASP A 90 -0.11 5.62 32.38
C ASP A 90 0.40 4.63 31.31
N GLU A 91 0.38 3.33 31.63
CA GLU A 91 0.26 2.30 30.63
C GLU A 91 -1.02 2.64 29.87
N LEU A 92 -0.92 2.86 28.57
CA LEU A 92 -2.08 2.84 27.69
C LEU A 92 -2.75 1.49 27.90
N THR A 93 -3.75 1.42 28.79
CA THR A 93 -4.29 0.15 29.25
C THR A 93 -4.96 -0.49 28.04
N ASP A 94 -4.36 -1.55 27.51
CA ASP A 94 -4.96 -2.34 26.44
C ASP A 94 -6.35 -2.78 26.93
N SER A 95 -7.39 -2.23 26.32
CA SER A 95 -8.78 -2.49 26.71
C SER A 95 -9.23 -3.89 26.29
N ILE A 96 -8.54 -4.51 25.31
CA ILE A 96 -8.87 -5.83 24.80
C ILE A 96 -8.27 -6.92 25.70
N ARG A 97 -7.06 -6.71 26.21
CA ARG A 97 -6.34 -7.65 27.09
C ARG A 97 -6.38 -9.06 26.53
N LEU A 98 -5.66 -9.29 25.43
CA LEU A 98 -5.66 -10.57 24.72
C LEU A 98 -5.18 -11.76 25.58
N TRP A 99 -4.51 -11.48 26.71
CA TRP A 99 -4.04 -12.47 27.68
C TRP A 99 -5.08 -12.88 28.74
N GLU A 100 -6.22 -12.19 28.85
CA GLU A 100 -7.27 -12.48 29.83
C GLU A 100 -8.46 -13.21 29.21
N SER A 101 -9.17 -14.03 29.99
CA SER A 101 -10.44 -14.64 29.56
C SER A 101 -11.45 -13.56 29.13
N GLY A 102 -12.31 -13.90 28.16
CA GLY A 102 -13.25 -12.93 27.57
C GLY A 102 -12.64 -11.98 26.54
N TYR A 103 -11.38 -12.15 26.14
CA TYR A 103 -10.72 -11.27 25.15
C TYR A 103 -11.46 -11.17 23.81
N LYS A 104 -12.14 -12.24 23.36
CA LYS A 104 -12.88 -12.23 22.10
C LYS A 104 -14.06 -11.26 22.14
N GLU A 105 -14.81 -11.26 23.24
CA GLU A 105 -15.95 -10.38 23.43
C GLU A 105 -15.49 -8.93 23.46
N ARG A 106 -14.42 -8.63 24.21
CA ARG A 106 -13.82 -7.30 24.26
C ARG A 106 -13.30 -6.86 22.89
N TYR A 107 -12.64 -7.75 22.15
CA TYR A 107 -12.12 -7.47 20.81
C TYR A 107 -13.23 -7.13 19.81
N TYR A 108 -14.25 -7.98 19.68
CA TYR A 108 -15.33 -7.76 18.73
C TYR A 108 -16.13 -6.50 19.05
N LYS A 109 -16.37 -6.25 20.35
CA LYS A 109 -17.05 -5.04 20.81
C LYS A 109 -16.22 -3.78 20.56
N ALA A 110 -14.93 -3.79 20.87
CA ALA A 110 -14.07 -2.63 20.72
C ALA A 110 -13.73 -2.31 19.26
N LYS A 111 -13.51 -3.33 18.41
CA LYS A 111 -12.99 -3.16 17.04
C LYS A 111 -14.07 -3.11 15.97
N PHE A 112 -15.20 -3.78 16.19
CA PHE A 112 -16.28 -3.85 15.22
C PHE A 112 -17.60 -3.28 15.77
N GLY A 113 -17.68 -2.95 17.06
CA GLY A 113 -18.91 -2.47 17.69
C GLY A 113 -20.00 -3.54 17.82
N VAL A 114 -19.66 -4.83 17.69
CA VAL A 114 -20.62 -5.94 17.69
C VAL A 114 -20.47 -6.82 18.92
N GLU A 115 -21.60 -7.36 19.39
CA GLU A 115 -21.61 -8.34 20.47
C GLU A 115 -21.24 -9.74 19.95
N MET A 116 -20.59 -10.56 20.78
CA MET A 116 -20.11 -11.90 20.38
C MET A 116 -21.23 -12.88 19.99
N SER A 117 -22.45 -12.62 20.45
CA SER A 117 -23.66 -13.36 20.07
C SER A 117 -24.01 -13.21 18.59
N ASP A 118 -23.48 -12.21 17.89
CA ASP A 118 -23.69 -12.05 16.45
C ASP A 118 -22.83 -13.04 15.66
N VAL A 119 -23.36 -14.26 15.54
CA VAL A 119 -22.73 -15.34 14.78
C VAL A 119 -22.74 -15.03 13.28
N GLU A 120 -23.75 -14.32 12.78
CA GLU A 120 -23.89 -14.03 11.35
C GLU A 120 -22.83 -13.03 10.89
N PHE A 121 -22.61 -11.98 11.68
CA PHE A 121 -21.51 -11.04 11.44
C PHE A 121 -20.16 -11.75 11.41
N ARG A 122 -19.87 -12.61 12.39
CA ARG A 122 -18.58 -13.34 12.42
C ARG A 122 -18.41 -14.27 11.22
N LYS A 123 -19.48 -14.94 10.78
CA LYS A 123 -19.46 -15.76 9.56
C LYS A 123 -19.18 -14.90 8.33
N GLN A 124 -19.82 -13.73 8.21
CA GLN A 124 -19.60 -12.81 7.09
C GLN A 124 -18.17 -12.25 7.10
N LEU A 125 -17.63 -11.88 8.26
CA LEU A 125 -16.26 -11.41 8.43
C LEU A 125 -15.24 -12.48 8.00
N VAL A 126 -15.44 -13.73 8.43
CA VAL A 126 -14.60 -14.88 8.05
C VAL A 126 -14.73 -15.15 6.56
N LYS A 127 -15.94 -15.11 5.99
CA LYS A 127 -16.17 -15.27 4.56
C LYS A 127 -15.38 -14.24 3.76
N SER A 128 -15.49 -12.94 4.07
CA SER A 128 -14.73 -11.89 3.39
C SER A 128 -13.22 -12.06 3.57
N TYR A 129 -12.74 -12.57 4.72
CA TYR A 129 -11.31 -12.82 4.92
C TYR A 129 -10.81 -13.96 4.03
N ILE A 130 -11.58 -15.05 3.92
CA ILE A 130 -11.23 -16.20 3.06
C ILE A 130 -11.31 -15.81 1.59
N GLU A 131 -12.31 -15.02 1.18
CA GLU A 131 -12.34 -14.41 -0.15
C GLU A 131 -11.04 -13.64 -0.41
N GLY A 132 -10.54 -12.86 0.54
CA GLY A 132 -9.26 -12.16 0.40
C GLY A 132 -8.05 -13.08 0.24
N LEU A 133 -7.97 -14.15 1.01
CA LEU A 133 -6.92 -15.15 0.85
C LEU A 133 -6.95 -15.79 -0.54
N CYS A 134 -8.15 -16.15 -1.02
CA CYS A 134 -8.33 -16.68 -2.37
C CYS A 134 -8.00 -15.64 -3.43
N TRP A 135 -8.39 -14.38 -3.25
CA TRP A 135 -8.06 -13.28 -4.15
C TRP A 135 -6.55 -13.11 -4.26
N VAL A 136 -5.83 -13.05 -3.13
CA VAL A 136 -4.36 -12.93 -3.10
C VAL A 136 -3.71 -14.13 -3.75
N LEU A 137 -4.12 -15.36 -3.42
CA LEU A 137 -3.54 -16.55 -4.02
C LEU A 137 -3.73 -16.56 -5.55
N ARG A 138 -4.91 -16.18 -6.04
CA ARG A 138 -5.16 -16.08 -7.48
C ARG A 138 -4.38 -14.94 -8.12
N TYR A 139 -4.26 -13.79 -7.45
CA TYR A 139 -3.44 -12.66 -7.90
C TYR A 139 -2.00 -13.05 -8.21
N TYR A 140 -1.39 -13.88 -7.35
CA TYR A 140 -0.01 -14.34 -7.54
C TYR A 140 0.12 -15.52 -8.51
N PHE A 141 -0.80 -16.49 -8.47
CA PHE A 141 -0.60 -17.79 -9.13
C PHE A 141 -1.54 -18.08 -10.30
N GLN A 142 -2.74 -17.48 -10.37
CA GLN A 142 -3.77 -17.82 -11.35
C GLN A 142 -4.08 -16.65 -12.29
N ALA A 143 -3.36 -16.58 -13.40
CA ALA A 143 -3.69 -15.73 -14.56
C ALA A 143 -4.70 -16.38 -15.53
N SER A 144 -5.63 -17.18 -15.03
CA SER A 144 -6.36 -18.12 -15.88
C SER A 144 -7.78 -18.41 -15.40
N ILE A 145 -8.68 -17.50 -15.76
CA ILE A 145 -10.01 -17.87 -16.23
C ILE A 145 -9.96 -17.73 -17.76
N PRO A 146 -10.46 -18.72 -18.52
CA PRO A 146 -10.48 -18.61 -19.96
C PRO A 146 -11.49 -17.53 -20.38
N ILE A 147 -11.07 -16.72 -21.35
CA ILE A 147 -11.82 -15.68 -22.06
C ILE A 147 -11.48 -14.26 -21.54
N THR A 148 -10.57 -13.65 -22.31
CA THR A 148 -10.26 -12.22 -22.43
C THR A 148 -9.37 -11.55 -21.36
N LYS A 149 -8.18 -11.14 -21.84
CA LYS A 149 -7.29 -10.05 -21.37
C LYS A 149 -6.48 -10.28 -20.08
N ILE A 150 -5.30 -10.88 -20.28
CA ILE A 150 -3.95 -10.54 -19.75
C ILE A 150 -3.72 -10.40 -18.24
N CYS A 151 -4.72 -10.35 -17.36
CA CYS A 151 -4.47 -10.06 -15.95
C CYS A 151 -4.84 -11.24 -15.05
N GLY A 152 -3.87 -11.65 -14.22
CA GLY A 152 -4.10 -12.52 -13.06
C GLY A 152 -4.80 -11.85 -11.90
N VAL A 153 -5.45 -10.70 -12.13
CA VAL A 153 -6.32 -10.07 -11.13
C VAL A 153 -7.67 -10.80 -11.13
N PRO A 154 -8.12 -11.37 -10.01
CA PRO A 154 -9.40 -12.10 -9.96
C PRO A 154 -10.61 -11.16 -10.00
N SER A 155 -10.46 -9.98 -9.40
CA SER A 155 -11.46 -8.90 -9.39
C SER A 155 -10.76 -7.57 -9.15
N TRP A 156 -11.04 -6.57 -9.98
CA TRP A 156 -10.58 -5.20 -9.79
C TRP A 156 -11.37 -4.44 -8.73
N LYS A 157 -12.59 -4.91 -8.42
CA LYS A 157 -13.53 -4.25 -7.50
C LYS A 157 -13.49 -4.81 -6.07
N TRP A 158 -13.07 -6.06 -5.93
CA TRP A 158 -13.08 -6.73 -4.63
C TRP A 158 -12.08 -6.08 -3.66
N TYR A 159 -12.53 -5.83 -2.43
CA TYR A 159 -11.71 -5.40 -1.31
C TYR A 159 -12.22 -6.07 -0.02
N TYR A 160 -11.38 -6.08 1.01
CA TYR A 160 -11.78 -6.54 2.34
C TYR A 160 -12.44 -5.39 3.11
N PRO A 161 -13.76 -5.45 3.41
CA PRO A 161 -14.52 -4.30 3.90
C PRO A 161 -14.46 -4.11 5.42
N TYR A 162 -13.30 -4.43 6.02
CA TYR A 162 -13.08 -4.29 7.46
C TYR A 162 -11.64 -3.86 7.73
N HIS A 163 -11.42 -3.08 8.80
CA HIS A 163 -10.08 -2.65 9.22
C HIS A 163 -9.30 -3.73 9.99
N TYR A 164 -10.01 -4.72 10.55
CA TYR A 164 -9.43 -5.74 11.43
C TYR A 164 -9.80 -7.15 10.99
N ALA A 165 -8.93 -8.11 11.33
CA ALA A 165 -9.11 -9.52 11.00
C ALA A 165 -9.97 -10.26 12.06
N PRO A 166 -10.66 -11.36 11.70
CA PRO A 166 -11.24 -12.28 12.67
C PRO A 166 -10.16 -13.12 13.38
N PHE A 167 -10.51 -13.75 14.50
CA PHE A 167 -9.62 -14.73 15.13
C PHE A 167 -9.59 -16.04 14.35
N ALA A 168 -8.45 -16.75 14.37
CA ALA A 168 -8.29 -18.06 13.72
C ALA A 168 -9.34 -19.09 14.16
N SER A 169 -9.79 -19.03 15.43
CA SER A 169 -10.83 -19.91 15.96
C SER A 169 -12.24 -19.69 15.36
N ASP A 170 -12.49 -18.55 14.70
CA ASP A 170 -13.77 -18.27 14.05
C ASP A 170 -13.85 -18.92 12.64
N PHE A 171 -12.74 -19.44 12.12
CA PHE A 171 -12.66 -20.13 10.82
C PHE A 171 -13.21 -21.56 10.91
N VAL A 172 -14.52 -21.68 11.13
CA VAL A 172 -15.25 -22.95 11.17
C VAL A 172 -16.01 -23.19 9.87
N ASN A 173 -16.14 -24.45 9.44
CA ASN A 173 -16.90 -24.87 8.25
C ASN A 173 -16.52 -24.14 6.94
N ILE A 174 -15.24 -23.79 6.79
CA ILE A 174 -14.74 -23.03 5.63
C ILE A 174 -14.93 -23.74 4.27
N LYS A 175 -15.06 -25.07 4.28
CA LYS A 175 -15.22 -25.90 3.08
C LYS A 175 -16.51 -25.61 2.31
N ASP A 176 -17.53 -25.09 2.98
CA ASP A 176 -18.86 -24.86 2.41
C ASP A 176 -19.00 -23.44 1.84
N ILE A 177 -17.95 -22.61 1.96
CA ILE A 177 -17.94 -21.23 1.48
C ILE A 177 -17.67 -21.23 -0.03
N ASN A 178 -18.67 -20.83 -0.81
CA ASN A 178 -18.52 -20.64 -2.24
C ASN A 178 -17.92 -19.26 -2.55
N ILE A 179 -16.82 -19.23 -3.30
CA ILE A 179 -16.07 -18.01 -3.63
C ILE A 179 -16.08 -17.81 -5.14
N SER A 180 -16.74 -16.73 -5.56
CA SER A 180 -16.79 -16.25 -6.93
C SER A 180 -16.38 -14.79 -6.98
N PHE A 181 -15.59 -14.44 -7.98
CA PHE A 181 -15.16 -13.06 -8.22
C PHE A 181 -15.75 -12.55 -9.52
N GLU A 182 -16.22 -11.31 -9.50
CA GLU A 182 -16.51 -10.56 -10.72
C GLU A 182 -15.25 -9.80 -11.12
N LEU A 183 -14.75 -10.01 -12.35
CA LEU A 183 -13.50 -9.40 -12.79
C LEU A 183 -13.58 -7.86 -12.72
N GLY A 184 -14.69 -7.28 -13.15
CA GLY A 184 -14.83 -5.82 -13.26
C GLY A 184 -13.83 -5.22 -14.24
N GLN A 185 -13.50 -3.96 -14.05
CA GLN A 185 -12.56 -3.20 -14.87
C GLN A 185 -11.63 -2.42 -13.94
N PRO A 186 -10.36 -2.18 -14.32
CA PRO A 186 -9.51 -1.26 -13.58
C PRO A 186 -10.12 0.14 -13.60
N PHE A 187 -10.02 0.86 -12.48
CA PHE A 187 -10.31 2.28 -12.46
C PHE A 187 -9.44 3.04 -13.47
N LYS A 188 -10.01 4.09 -14.06
CA LYS A 188 -9.22 5.07 -14.81
C LYS A 188 -8.22 5.77 -13.87
N PRO A 189 -7.12 6.32 -14.40
CA PRO A 189 -6.11 6.99 -13.57
C PRO A 189 -6.68 8.01 -12.58
N PHE A 190 -7.62 8.86 -13.00
CA PHE A 190 -8.23 9.85 -12.11
C PHE A 190 -9.24 9.26 -11.13
N GLU A 191 -9.98 8.22 -11.50
CA GLU A 191 -10.85 7.48 -10.59
C GLU A 191 -10.03 6.88 -9.44
N GLN A 192 -8.89 6.26 -9.76
CA GLN A 192 -7.97 5.73 -8.77
C GLN A 192 -7.37 6.84 -7.89
N LEU A 193 -6.95 7.97 -8.48
CA LEU A 193 -6.39 9.08 -7.70
C LEU A 193 -7.42 9.67 -6.74
N MET A 194 -8.67 9.83 -7.17
CA MET A 194 -9.77 10.24 -6.29
C MET A 194 -10.06 9.19 -5.21
N GLY A 195 -9.81 7.91 -5.48
CA GLY A 195 -9.96 6.83 -4.52
C GLY A 195 -8.81 6.68 -3.50
N VAL A 196 -7.67 7.34 -3.71
CA VAL A 196 -6.43 7.13 -2.92
C VAL A 196 -5.89 8.42 -2.29
N LEU A 197 -5.99 9.55 -2.98
CA LEU A 197 -5.38 10.79 -2.50
C LEU A 197 -6.23 11.43 -1.39
N PRO A 198 -5.59 12.02 -0.37
CA PRO A 198 -6.26 12.94 0.54
C PRO A 198 -6.48 14.31 -0.13
N ALA A 199 -7.42 15.10 0.38
CA ALA A 199 -7.76 16.43 -0.14
C ALA A 199 -6.55 17.39 -0.22
N ALA A 200 -5.58 17.25 0.70
CA ALA A 200 -4.33 18.03 0.70
C ALA A 200 -3.50 17.86 -0.58
N SER A 201 -3.65 16.73 -1.28
CA SER A 201 -2.91 16.38 -2.50
C SER A 201 -3.69 16.66 -3.79
N LYS A 202 -4.78 17.45 -3.71
CA LYS A 202 -5.65 17.75 -4.86
C LYS A 202 -4.94 18.38 -6.07
N VAL A 203 -3.77 18.98 -5.85
CA VAL A 203 -2.93 19.58 -6.91
C VAL A 203 -2.48 18.57 -7.98
N HIS A 204 -2.55 17.27 -7.69
CA HIS A 204 -2.23 16.20 -8.64
C HIS A 204 -3.41 15.77 -9.52
N LEU A 205 -4.57 16.39 -9.33
CA LEU A 205 -5.79 16.15 -10.10
C LEU A 205 -6.11 17.39 -10.96
N PRO A 206 -6.87 17.21 -12.05
CA PRO A 206 -7.58 18.31 -12.71
C PRO A 206 -8.33 19.16 -11.69
N GLU A 207 -8.28 20.48 -11.82
CA GLU A 207 -8.93 21.42 -10.89
C GLU A 207 -10.41 21.08 -10.63
N PRO A 208 -11.24 20.75 -11.65
CA PRO A 208 -12.63 20.38 -11.42
C PRO A 208 -12.81 19.14 -10.53
N LEU A 209 -11.91 18.15 -10.64
CA LEU A 209 -11.95 16.94 -9.82
C LEU A 209 -11.45 17.21 -8.39
N GLY A 210 -10.38 17.99 -8.25
CA GLY A 210 -9.87 18.39 -6.94
C GLY A 210 -10.89 19.16 -6.09
N ASN A 211 -11.80 19.90 -6.74
CA ASN A 211 -12.88 20.62 -6.06
C ASN A 211 -13.92 19.68 -5.41
N LEU A 212 -14.14 18.47 -5.96
CA LEU A 212 -15.02 17.47 -5.34
C LEU A 212 -14.49 16.99 -3.98
N MET A 213 -13.19 17.11 -3.71
CA MET A 213 -12.60 16.68 -2.43
C MET A 213 -12.82 17.70 -1.31
N ILE A 214 -13.08 18.97 -1.65
CA ILE A 214 -13.12 20.08 -0.69
C ILE A 214 -14.45 20.83 -0.65
N SER A 215 -15.26 20.79 -1.69
CA SER A 215 -16.52 21.53 -1.72
C SER A 215 -17.50 20.97 -0.70
N GLU A 216 -18.16 21.85 0.07
CA GLU A 216 -19.23 21.47 1.00
C GLU A 216 -20.46 20.90 0.29
N GLU A 217 -20.66 21.28 -0.97
CA GLU A 217 -21.76 20.78 -1.82
C GLU A 217 -21.42 19.43 -2.47
N SER A 218 -20.20 18.92 -2.29
CA SER A 218 -19.78 17.66 -2.90
C SER A 218 -20.44 16.46 -2.23
N GLU A 219 -21.11 15.65 -3.04
CA GLU A 219 -21.75 14.41 -2.59
C GLU A 219 -20.75 13.36 -2.08
N ILE A 220 -19.45 13.54 -2.27
CA ILE A 220 -18.40 12.60 -1.87
C ILE A 220 -17.39 13.22 -0.88
N ARG A 221 -17.71 14.38 -0.28
CA ARG A 221 -16.84 15.05 0.69
C ARG A 221 -16.53 14.17 1.91
N ASP A 222 -17.48 13.32 2.32
CA ASP A 222 -17.34 12.38 3.45
C ASP A 222 -16.21 11.37 3.27
N PHE A 223 -15.72 11.14 2.05
CA PHE A 223 -14.57 10.26 1.80
C PHE A 223 -13.22 10.89 2.17
N TYR A 224 -13.16 12.21 2.38
CA TYR A 224 -11.92 12.97 2.57
C TYR A 224 -11.86 13.70 3.91
N PRO A 225 -11.89 12.99 5.06
CA PRO A 225 -11.75 13.62 6.35
C PRO A 225 -10.36 14.26 6.49
N GLU A 226 -10.30 15.48 7.05
CA GLU A 226 -9.04 16.15 7.33
C GLU A 226 -8.28 15.49 8.50
N ASP A 227 -9.01 14.98 9.49
CA ASP A 227 -8.48 14.25 10.64
C ASP A 227 -9.15 12.88 10.75
N PHE A 228 -8.38 11.85 11.11
CA PHE A 228 -8.87 10.49 11.30
C PHE A 228 -8.11 9.78 12.43
N GLU A 229 -8.74 8.77 13.02
CA GLU A 229 -8.16 8.03 14.13
C GLU A 229 -7.10 7.02 13.64
N ILE A 230 -6.00 6.89 14.39
CA ILE A 230 -5.01 5.83 14.21
C ILE A 230 -5.05 4.93 15.44
N ASP A 231 -5.54 3.71 15.26
CA ASP A 231 -5.54 2.70 16.30
C ASP A 231 -4.19 1.96 16.33
N LEU A 232 -3.40 2.17 17.39
CA LEU A 232 -2.10 1.50 17.55
C LEU A 232 -2.22 -0.02 17.67
N ASN A 233 -3.36 -0.57 18.10
CA ASN A 233 -3.61 -2.02 18.20
C ASN A 233 -2.45 -2.82 18.83
N GLY A 234 -1.93 -2.32 19.96
CA GLY A 234 -0.80 -2.94 20.68
C GLY A 234 0.58 -2.74 20.02
N LYS A 235 0.69 -1.89 19.00
CA LYS A 235 1.97 -1.54 18.35
C LYS A 235 2.60 -0.30 18.96
N LYS A 236 3.92 -0.19 18.82
CA LYS A 236 4.72 0.87 19.43
C LYS A 236 4.69 2.18 18.66
N PHE A 237 4.55 2.11 17.33
CA PHE A 237 4.66 3.28 16.46
C PHE A 237 3.40 3.47 15.61
N ALA A 238 3.02 4.74 15.38
CA ALA A 238 1.81 5.10 14.63
C ALA A 238 1.76 4.51 13.20
N TRP A 239 2.89 4.38 12.52
CA TRP A 239 2.96 3.77 11.18
C TRP A 239 2.67 2.26 11.16
N GLN A 240 2.65 1.61 12.32
CA GLN A 240 2.22 0.22 12.49
C GLN A 240 0.74 0.11 12.88
N GLY A 241 0.12 1.24 13.27
CA GLY A 241 -1.28 1.30 13.62
C GLY A 241 -2.19 1.24 12.40
N VAL A 242 -3.48 1.12 12.65
CA VAL A 242 -4.53 1.03 11.66
C VAL A 242 -5.17 2.41 11.49
N ALA A 243 -5.12 2.96 10.28
CA ALA A 243 -5.81 4.20 9.95
C ALA A 243 -7.30 3.91 9.75
N ILE A 244 -8.14 4.52 10.58
CA ILE A 244 -9.60 4.33 10.55
C ILE A 244 -10.20 5.35 9.59
N LEU A 245 -10.17 4.99 8.31
CA LEU A 245 -10.76 5.76 7.22
C LEU A 245 -12.08 5.12 6.75
N PRO A 246 -13.06 5.92 6.30
CA PRO A 246 -14.25 5.38 5.66
C PRO A 246 -13.88 4.67 4.35
N PHE A 247 -14.54 3.54 4.08
CA PHE A 247 -14.41 2.89 2.78
C PHE A 247 -15.19 3.67 1.72
N ILE A 248 -14.58 3.86 0.55
CA ILE A 248 -15.19 4.58 -0.56
C ILE A 248 -16.27 3.72 -1.22
N ASP A 249 -17.43 4.32 -1.44
CA ASP A 249 -18.47 3.74 -2.29
C ASP A 249 -18.14 4.03 -3.76
N GLU A 250 -17.75 2.98 -4.49
CA GLU A 250 -17.43 3.05 -5.92
C GLU A 250 -18.53 3.71 -6.75
N THR A 251 -19.80 3.40 -6.47
CA THR A 251 -20.93 3.88 -7.27
C THR A 251 -21.10 5.38 -7.10
N ARG A 252 -21.01 5.86 -5.86
CA ARG A 252 -21.08 7.30 -5.54
C ARG A 252 -19.89 8.05 -6.12
N LEU A 253 -18.69 7.48 -6.00
CA LEU A 253 -17.47 8.08 -6.56
C LEU A 253 -17.60 8.26 -8.07
N LEU A 254 -17.91 7.18 -8.80
CA LEU A 254 -18.00 7.22 -10.26
C LEU A 254 -19.10 8.16 -10.75
N ALA A 255 -20.25 8.21 -10.06
CA ALA A 255 -21.33 9.14 -10.39
C ALA A 255 -20.90 10.61 -10.27
N ALA A 256 -20.19 10.97 -9.19
CA ALA A 256 -19.67 12.32 -8.99
C ALA A 256 -18.63 12.68 -10.08
N LEU A 257 -17.73 11.75 -10.42
CA LEU A 257 -16.70 11.96 -11.44
C LEU A 257 -17.27 12.12 -12.85
N GLU A 258 -18.32 11.37 -13.20
CA GLU A 258 -18.97 11.43 -14.50
C GLU A 258 -19.54 12.83 -14.79
N SER A 259 -20.05 13.52 -13.76
CA SER A 259 -20.53 14.90 -13.89
C SER A 259 -19.42 15.90 -14.28
N VAL A 260 -18.16 15.56 -14.00
CA VAL A 260 -16.99 16.43 -14.19
C VAL A 260 -16.23 16.12 -15.48
N TYR A 261 -16.33 14.90 -16.02
CA TYR A 261 -15.60 14.51 -17.24
C TYR A 261 -15.74 15.44 -18.45
N PRO A 262 -16.91 16.08 -18.71
CA PRO A 262 -17.02 17.05 -19.79
C PRO A 262 -16.11 18.27 -19.68
N TYR A 263 -15.69 18.63 -18.46
CA TYR A 263 -14.86 19.81 -18.17
C TYR A 263 -13.35 19.53 -18.24
N LEU A 264 -12.95 18.28 -18.48
CA LEU A 264 -11.54 17.94 -18.65
C LEU A 264 -11.00 18.46 -19.98
N THR A 265 -9.76 18.93 -19.96
CA THR A 265 -9.00 19.27 -21.17
C THR A 265 -8.67 18.01 -21.98
N GLU A 266 -8.34 18.16 -23.26
CA GLU A 266 -7.95 17.02 -24.11
C GLU A 266 -6.69 16.31 -23.60
N GLU A 267 -5.70 17.06 -23.08
CA GLU A 267 -4.52 16.48 -22.45
C GLU A 267 -4.88 15.61 -21.23
N GLU A 268 -5.77 16.10 -20.38
CA GLU A 268 -6.24 15.36 -19.21
C GLU A 268 -7.04 14.12 -19.58
N LYS A 269 -7.85 14.18 -20.64
CA LYS A 269 -8.55 13.01 -21.18
C LYS A 269 -7.56 11.95 -21.68
N ILE A 270 -6.49 12.35 -22.36
CA ILE A 270 -5.41 11.44 -22.79
C ILE A 270 -4.73 10.82 -21.56
N ARG A 271 -4.40 11.63 -20.54
CA ARG A 271 -3.80 11.14 -19.29
C ARG A 271 -4.71 10.20 -18.50
N ASN A 272 -6.03 10.32 -18.66
CA ASN A 272 -7.02 9.44 -18.05
C ASN A 272 -7.34 8.18 -18.88
N SER A 273 -6.56 7.88 -19.92
CA SER A 273 -6.73 6.72 -20.79
C SER A 273 -5.65 5.65 -20.56
N THR A 274 -5.89 4.43 -21.03
CA THR A 274 -4.90 3.34 -20.95
C THR A 274 -3.79 3.56 -21.97
N GLY A 275 -2.53 3.50 -21.50
CA GLY A 275 -1.35 3.55 -22.36
C GLY A 275 -1.07 2.22 -23.08
N ASN A 276 0.02 2.20 -23.84
CA ASN A 276 0.52 1.02 -24.53
C ASN A 276 1.91 0.64 -23.99
N ASP A 277 2.20 -0.66 -23.93
CA ASP A 277 3.56 -1.15 -23.71
C ASP A 277 4.42 -0.86 -24.95
N VAL A 278 5.66 -0.43 -24.74
CA VAL A 278 6.58 -0.04 -25.82
C VAL A 278 7.84 -0.89 -25.77
N LEU A 279 8.23 -1.45 -26.92
CA LEU A 279 9.49 -2.15 -27.11
C LEU A 279 10.45 -1.26 -27.92
N CYS A 280 11.61 -0.99 -27.34
CA CYS A 280 12.66 -0.18 -27.97
C CYS A 280 13.93 -1.02 -28.22
N PHE A 281 14.53 -0.87 -29.39
CA PHE A 281 15.83 -1.48 -29.70
C PHE A 281 16.62 -0.65 -30.72
N GLY A 282 17.94 -0.78 -30.69
CA GLY A 282 18.84 -0.05 -31.58
C GLY A 282 18.90 -0.62 -33.00
N TYR A 283 19.43 0.15 -33.94
CA TYR A 283 19.59 -0.22 -35.36
C TYR A 283 20.43 -1.49 -35.60
N GLN A 284 21.31 -1.85 -34.66
CA GLN A 284 22.14 -3.05 -34.73
C GLN A 284 21.37 -4.33 -34.41
N HIS A 285 20.16 -4.20 -33.86
CA HIS A 285 19.35 -5.35 -33.49
C HIS A 285 18.76 -6.02 -34.74
N LYS A 286 18.74 -7.37 -34.77
CA LYS A 286 18.29 -8.16 -35.92
C LYS A 286 16.84 -7.88 -36.34
N LEU A 287 16.02 -7.42 -35.40
CA LEU A 287 14.62 -7.03 -35.64
C LEU A 287 14.46 -5.69 -36.38
N TYR A 288 15.51 -4.87 -36.44
CA TYR A 288 15.40 -3.51 -36.97
C TYR A 288 14.93 -3.47 -38.41
N GLU A 289 15.58 -4.22 -39.30
CA GLU A 289 15.23 -4.20 -40.72
C GLU A 289 13.81 -4.71 -40.98
N GLU A 290 13.39 -5.77 -40.28
CA GLU A 290 12.07 -6.36 -40.43
C GLU A 290 10.97 -5.43 -39.91
N LEU A 291 11.14 -4.87 -38.72
CA LEU A 291 10.11 -4.05 -38.07
C LEU A 291 10.11 -2.59 -38.53
N CYS A 292 11.19 -2.09 -39.13
CA CYS A 292 11.20 -0.78 -39.76
C CYS A 292 10.17 -0.69 -40.91
N LEU A 293 9.82 -1.83 -41.54
CA LEU A 293 8.79 -1.90 -42.58
C LEU A 293 7.40 -1.49 -42.07
N LEU A 294 7.12 -1.59 -40.76
CA LEU A 294 5.88 -1.12 -40.14
C LEU A 294 5.67 0.40 -40.31
N TYR A 295 6.75 1.15 -40.49
CA TYR A 295 6.73 2.60 -40.71
C TYR A 295 6.68 2.97 -42.20
N GLY A 296 6.60 1.99 -43.10
CA GLY A 296 6.50 2.21 -44.53
C GLY A 296 5.13 2.73 -44.98
N LYS A 297 4.95 2.87 -46.31
CA LYS A 297 3.70 3.37 -46.92
C LYS A 297 2.51 2.43 -46.79
N ARG A 298 2.74 1.14 -46.52
CA ARG A 298 1.67 0.15 -46.37
C ARG A 298 1.07 0.28 -44.99
N LYS A 299 -0.24 0.47 -44.91
CA LYS A 299 -0.97 0.47 -43.65
C LYS A 299 -1.13 -0.97 -43.18
N ILE A 300 -0.50 -1.31 -42.07
CA ILE A 300 -0.66 -2.61 -41.40
C ILE A 300 -1.50 -2.33 -40.15
N GLU A 301 -2.74 -2.83 -40.15
CA GLU A 301 -3.69 -2.56 -39.06
C GLU A 301 -3.62 -3.61 -37.95
N GLU A 302 -3.22 -4.84 -38.28
CA GLU A 302 -3.14 -5.94 -37.30
C GLU A 302 -1.72 -6.06 -36.69
N PRO A 303 -1.62 -6.42 -35.39
CA PRO A 303 -0.33 -6.70 -34.76
C PRO A 303 0.42 -7.85 -35.44
N VAL A 304 1.71 -7.65 -35.69
CA VAL A 304 2.60 -8.63 -36.35
C VAL A 304 3.31 -9.49 -35.30
N PRO A 305 3.33 -10.82 -35.41
CA PRO A 305 4.05 -11.68 -34.46
C PRO A 305 5.57 -11.48 -34.57
N LEU A 306 6.25 -11.41 -33.42
CA LEU A 306 7.71 -11.38 -33.38
C LEU A 306 8.30 -12.73 -33.80
N ASN A 307 9.37 -12.70 -34.60
CA ASN A 307 10.14 -13.89 -34.96
C ASN A 307 11.10 -14.29 -33.83
N PRO A 308 10.86 -15.41 -33.10
CA PRO A 308 11.66 -15.80 -31.93
C PRO A 308 13.13 -16.11 -32.24
N LYS A 309 13.47 -16.34 -33.52
CA LYS A 309 14.87 -16.55 -33.94
C LYS A 309 15.64 -15.23 -34.03
N LEU A 310 14.96 -14.12 -34.32
CA LEU A 310 15.55 -12.80 -34.48
C LEU A 310 15.41 -11.94 -33.21
N SER A 311 14.40 -12.22 -32.39
CA SER A 311 14.10 -11.50 -31.15
C SER A 311 14.77 -12.10 -29.90
N ASP A 312 15.80 -12.92 -30.07
CA ASP A 312 16.48 -13.63 -28.98
C ASP A 312 15.49 -14.36 -28.04
N LYS A 313 14.51 -15.05 -28.63
CA LYS A 313 13.43 -15.82 -27.99
C LYS A 313 12.29 -15.00 -27.38
N LEU A 314 12.28 -13.67 -27.51
CA LEU A 314 11.11 -12.88 -27.13
C LEU A 314 9.92 -13.24 -28.03
N ILE A 315 8.79 -13.56 -27.42
CA ILE A 315 7.53 -13.89 -28.09
C ILE A 315 6.50 -12.80 -27.80
N GLY A 316 5.65 -12.51 -28.76
CA GLY A 316 4.61 -11.47 -28.63
C GLY A 316 4.24 -10.92 -29.99
N PHE A 317 3.46 -9.85 -29.98
CA PHE A 317 3.06 -9.15 -31.19
C PHE A 317 3.49 -7.69 -31.10
N VAL A 318 3.70 -7.06 -32.25
CA VAL A 318 4.09 -5.66 -32.33
C VAL A 318 3.24 -4.91 -33.35
N SER A 319 2.98 -3.64 -33.07
CA SER A 319 2.31 -2.73 -33.99
C SER A 319 3.08 -1.41 -34.08
N LYS A 320 2.79 -0.64 -35.14
CA LYS A 320 3.37 0.69 -35.32
C LYS A 320 3.05 1.59 -34.11
N ASP A 321 4.05 2.29 -33.59
CA ASP A 321 3.85 3.39 -32.66
C ASP A 321 3.50 4.66 -33.47
N PRO A 322 2.29 5.24 -33.33
CA PRO A 322 1.89 6.41 -34.10
C PRO A 322 2.69 7.67 -33.74
N ASN A 323 3.30 7.70 -32.56
CA ASN A 323 4.04 8.86 -32.04
C ASN A 323 5.54 8.79 -32.39
N PHE A 324 5.99 7.72 -33.02
CA PHE A 324 7.39 7.51 -33.37
C PHE A 324 7.63 7.65 -34.88
N ILE A 325 8.75 8.30 -35.23
CA ILE A 325 9.22 8.44 -36.62
C ILE A 325 10.68 7.97 -36.67
N PRO A 326 11.02 6.89 -37.39
CA PRO A 326 12.39 6.40 -37.49
C PRO A 326 13.35 7.45 -38.07
N GLY A 327 14.53 7.60 -37.44
CA GLY A 327 15.56 8.56 -37.88
C GLY A 327 15.22 10.03 -37.60
N SER A 328 14.10 10.35 -36.95
CA SER A 328 13.81 11.72 -36.52
C SER A 328 14.75 12.15 -35.39
N THR A 329 14.81 13.47 -35.14
CA THR A 329 15.47 14.00 -33.96
C THR A 329 14.59 13.74 -32.74
N LEU A 330 15.16 13.11 -31.71
CA LEU A 330 14.53 13.04 -30.40
C LEU A 330 14.99 14.22 -29.57
N HIS A 331 14.09 15.16 -29.33
CA HIS A 331 14.34 16.34 -28.51
C HIS A 331 14.36 15.97 -27.03
N SER A 332 15.29 16.56 -26.27
CA SER A 332 15.33 16.37 -24.82
C SER A 332 14.05 16.92 -24.17
N PRO A 333 13.29 16.09 -23.41
CA PRO A 333 12.06 16.54 -22.76
C PRO A 333 12.32 17.26 -21.43
N LEU A 334 13.58 17.38 -20.99
CA LEU A 334 13.95 17.91 -19.68
C LEU A 334 14.45 19.36 -19.79
N PRO A 335 13.60 20.37 -19.54
CA PRO A 335 14.02 21.76 -19.61
C PRO A 335 15.10 22.05 -18.55
N GLY A 336 16.16 22.76 -18.94
CA GLY A 336 17.23 23.18 -18.03
C GLY A 336 18.26 22.10 -17.66
N ARG A 337 18.21 20.93 -18.29
CA ARG A 337 19.34 19.99 -18.32
C ARG A 337 20.06 20.13 -19.65
N ASP A 338 21.39 20.24 -19.63
CA ASP A 338 22.25 20.28 -20.82
C ASP A 338 22.37 18.90 -21.49
N GLU A 339 21.25 18.20 -21.65
CA GLU A 339 21.20 16.93 -22.38
C GLU A 339 20.96 17.23 -23.86
N PRO A 340 21.90 16.87 -24.75
CA PRO A 340 21.78 17.19 -26.17
C PRO A 340 20.66 16.40 -26.84
N ASP A 341 20.02 17.03 -27.81
CA ASP A 341 19.08 16.35 -28.70
C ASP A 341 19.76 15.18 -29.44
N ILE A 342 19.07 14.06 -29.54
CA ILE A 342 19.56 12.90 -30.29
C ILE A 342 19.15 13.08 -31.75
N VAL A 343 20.05 13.68 -32.51
CA VAL A 343 19.91 13.83 -33.97
C VAL A 343 20.07 12.48 -34.65
N ASN A 344 19.21 12.19 -35.63
CA ASN A 344 19.19 10.93 -36.36
C ASN A 344 19.09 9.72 -35.42
N ASN A 345 17.96 9.64 -34.71
CA ASN A 345 17.73 8.58 -33.73
C ASN A 345 17.85 7.19 -34.38
N LYS A 346 18.88 6.44 -33.98
CA LYS A 346 19.19 5.08 -34.49
C LYS A 346 18.52 3.99 -33.65
N SER A 347 17.31 4.23 -33.19
CA SER A 347 16.47 3.25 -32.51
C SER A 347 15.16 3.06 -33.27
N LEU A 348 14.44 2.00 -32.91
CA LEU A 348 13.05 1.80 -33.28
C LEU A 348 12.22 1.66 -32.01
N SER A 349 11.11 2.39 -31.93
CA SER A 349 10.02 2.17 -30.97
C SER A 349 8.92 1.38 -31.68
N VAL A 350 8.30 0.41 -31.01
CA VAL A 350 7.06 -0.24 -31.49
C VAL A 350 6.15 -0.48 -30.29
N ILE A 351 4.83 -0.46 -30.51
CA ILE A 351 3.89 -0.91 -29.48
C ILE A 351 4.01 -2.43 -29.38
N TYR A 352 4.19 -2.93 -28.16
CA TYR A 352 4.33 -4.34 -27.87
C TYR A 352 3.06 -4.89 -27.22
N HIS A 353 2.67 -6.08 -27.63
CA HIS A 353 1.53 -6.80 -27.10
C HIS A 353 1.99 -8.15 -26.59
N LEU A 354 1.76 -8.39 -25.29
CA LEU A 354 2.02 -9.69 -24.69
C LEU A 354 1.20 -10.78 -25.40
N PRO A 355 1.79 -11.97 -25.63
CA PRO A 355 1.06 -13.06 -26.25
C PRO A 355 -0.12 -13.49 -25.36
N PRO A 356 -1.29 -13.82 -25.96
CA PRO A 356 -2.43 -14.30 -25.20
C PRO A 356 -2.09 -15.63 -24.52
N ARG A 357 -2.60 -15.81 -23.30
CA ARG A 357 -2.50 -17.08 -22.57
C ARG A 357 -3.74 -17.92 -22.82
N ASN A 358 -3.55 -19.12 -23.37
CA ASN A 358 -4.64 -20.03 -23.74
C ASN A 358 -4.93 -21.10 -22.68
N GLU A 359 -3.99 -21.34 -21.74
CA GLU A 359 -4.12 -22.38 -20.71
C GLU A 359 -3.77 -21.84 -19.32
N ALA A 360 -4.28 -22.52 -18.29
CA ALA A 360 -3.93 -22.22 -16.91
C ALA A 360 -2.45 -22.44 -16.63
N GLN A 361 -1.80 -21.44 -16.03
CA GLN A 361 -0.41 -21.54 -15.61
C GLN A 361 -0.32 -22.61 -14.51
N LYS A 362 0.45 -23.65 -14.78
CA LYS A 362 0.71 -24.72 -13.81
C LYS A 362 1.96 -24.37 -13.02
N SER A 363 1.90 -24.50 -11.70
CA SER A 363 3.06 -24.40 -10.81
C SER A 363 3.94 -25.64 -10.93
N ILE A 364 4.60 -25.79 -12.08
CA ILE A 364 5.49 -26.90 -12.39
C ILE A 364 6.80 -26.38 -12.97
N LEU A 365 7.87 -27.15 -12.78
CA LEU A 365 9.12 -26.90 -13.46
C LEU A 365 8.97 -27.15 -14.96
N LEU A 366 9.55 -26.25 -15.78
CA LEU A 366 9.61 -26.46 -17.22
C LEU A 366 10.50 -27.66 -17.54
N LYS A 367 10.18 -28.33 -18.65
CA LYS A 367 11.01 -29.42 -19.16
C LYS A 367 12.44 -28.91 -19.40
N ASN A 368 13.43 -29.73 -19.05
CA ASN A 368 14.85 -29.45 -19.19
C ASN A 368 15.41 -28.33 -18.29
N VAL A 369 14.73 -27.95 -17.21
CA VAL A 369 15.32 -27.08 -16.21
C VAL A 369 16.57 -27.75 -15.62
N LYS A 370 17.66 -27.00 -15.53
CA LYS A 370 18.87 -27.41 -14.80
C LYS A 370 18.87 -26.67 -13.47
N LEU A 371 18.76 -27.40 -12.37
CA LEU A 371 18.84 -26.82 -11.04
C LEU A 371 20.28 -26.42 -10.77
N SER A 372 20.51 -25.21 -10.29
CA SER A 372 21.82 -24.80 -9.79
C SER A 372 22.11 -25.62 -8.53
N SER A 373 23.15 -26.45 -8.60
CA SER A 373 23.71 -27.20 -7.47
C SER A 373 24.33 -26.28 -6.44
#